data_AF-A0A6B3F583-F1
#
_entry.id   AF-A0A6B3F583-F1
#
_cell.length_a   1.000
_cell.length_b   1.000
_cell.length_c   1.000
_cell.angle_alpha   90.00
_cell.angle_beta   90.00
_cell.angle_gamma   90.00
#
_symmetry.space_group_name_H-M   'P 1'
#
loop_
_entity.id
_entity.type
_entity.pdbx_description
1 polymer ?
#
loop_
_entity_poly.entity_id
_entity_poly.type
_entity_poly.pdbx_seq_one_letter_code
_entity_poly.pdbx_strand_id
1 'polypeptide(L)'
;RGPRAALLEAAERGRTALLTRRAGQGWTEVLGQLRTALVHSVPDRSGSAAGVDGLRLGDLSGLANTVADLVGGAITIEDPQSRVLAYSRMDHEPDPMRRLTILGQEVPRWRVVQLRESGFFQALWNTDDVVRLPADERYAERLAVAVRHGSEVLGSIWAAADGRPLAEDAAAALRTAARAAVPHLSHHRTWGRAAAWAREG
;
A
#
# COMPACT_ATOMS: atom_id res chain seq x y z
N ARG A 1 -17.64 11.49 -27.61
CA ARG A 1 -18.89 12.27 -27.68
C ARG A 1 -19.51 12.27 -26.27
N GLY A 2 -19.81 13.43 -25.71
CA GLY A 2 -20.40 13.54 -24.37
C GLY A 2 -21.86 13.04 -24.32
N PRO A 3 -22.46 12.94 -23.11
CA PRO A 3 -23.86 12.56 -22.96
C PRO A 3 -24.77 13.61 -23.63
N ARG A 4 -25.90 13.16 -24.19
CA ARG A 4 -26.91 14.06 -24.79
C ARG A 4 -27.51 14.95 -23.70
N ALA A 5 -27.71 16.24 -23.97
CA ALA A 5 -28.28 17.21 -23.02
C ALA A 5 -29.59 16.74 -22.39
N ALA A 6 -30.50 16.14 -23.20
CA ALA A 6 -31.76 15.59 -22.71
C ALA A 6 -31.60 14.50 -21.63
N LEU A 7 -30.49 13.74 -21.62
CA LEU A 7 -30.21 12.74 -20.59
C LEU A 7 -29.73 13.37 -19.28
N LEU A 8 -28.99 14.48 -19.36
CA LEU A 8 -28.56 15.25 -18.19
C LEU A 8 -29.78 15.88 -17.51
N GLU A 9 -30.63 16.56 -18.29
CA GLU A 9 -31.86 17.19 -17.77
C GLU A 9 -32.84 16.19 -17.15
N ALA A 10 -32.96 15.00 -17.72
CA ALA A 10 -33.80 13.93 -17.16
C ALA A 10 -33.20 13.36 -15.86
N ALA A 11 -31.88 13.20 -15.81
CA ALA A 11 -31.15 12.74 -14.63
C ALA A 11 -31.29 13.74 -13.45
N GLU A 12 -31.15 15.04 -13.73
CA GLU A 12 -31.34 16.09 -12.72
C GLU A 12 -32.78 16.12 -12.19
N ARG A 13 -33.78 16.13 -13.07
CA ARG A 13 -35.20 16.11 -12.66
C ARG A 13 -35.57 14.85 -11.85
N GLY A 14 -34.98 13.71 -12.19
CA GLY A 14 -35.19 12.44 -11.50
C GLY A 14 -34.36 12.24 -10.23
N ARG A 15 -33.39 13.12 -9.95
CA ARG A 15 -32.33 12.91 -8.93
C ARG A 15 -31.59 11.58 -9.11
N THR A 16 -31.33 11.20 -10.36
CA THR A 16 -30.66 9.95 -10.72
C THR A 16 -29.23 10.25 -11.18
N ALA A 17 -28.25 9.50 -10.68
CA ALA A 17 -26.88 9.63 -11.17
C ALA A 17 -26.75 9.12 -12.62
N LEU A 18 -26.15 9.92 -13.50
CA LEU A 18 -25.87 9.53 -14.89
C LEU A 18 -24.39 9.13 -15.03
N LEU A 19 -24.14 7.86 -15.41
CA LEU A 19 -22.80 7.36 -15.69
C LEU A 19 -22.58 7.21 -17.20
N THR A 20 -21.49 7.77 -17.71
CA THR A 20 -21.08 7.59 -19.12
C THR A 20 -19.89 6.65 -19.22
N ARG A 21 -19.98 5.63 -20.09
CA ARG A 21 -18.88 4.71 -20.40
C ARG A 21 -18.26 4.99 -21.77
N ARG A 22 -16.99 4.63 -21.96
CA ARG A 22 -16.39 4.58 -23.31
C ARG A 22 -16.93 3.37 -24.09
N ALA A 23 -17.04 3.51 -25.41
CA ALA A 23 -17.65 2.48 -26.27
C ALA A 23 -16.90 1.13 -26.26
N GLY A 24 -15.60 1.13 -26.00
CA GLY A 24 -14.77 -0.08 -25.91
C GLY A 24 -14.72 -0.72 -24.52
N GLN A 25 -15.40 -0.17 -23.51
CA GLN A 25 -15.29 -0.67 -22.14
C GLN A 25 -16.34 -1.75 -21.85
N GLY A 26 -15.87 -2.92 -21.41
CA GLY A 26 -16.72 -4.06 -21.07
C GLY A 26 -17.60 -3.78 -19.85
N TRP A 27 -18.83 -4.32 -19.84
CA TRP A 27 -19.77 -4.12 -18.73
C TRP A 27 -19.25 -4.63 -17.38
N THR A 28 -18.50 -5.73 -17.38
CA THR A 28 -17.88 -6.28 -16.16
C THR A 28 -16.88 -5.32 -15.53
N GLU A 29 -16.09 -4.61 -16.35
CA GLU A 29 -15.10 -3.64 -15.89
C GLU A 29 -15.77 -2.38 -15.31
N VAL A 30 -16.81 -1.88 -15.98
CA VAL A 30 -17.63 -0.76 -15.49
C VAL A 30 -18.29 -1.11 -14.14
N LEU A 31 -18.84 -2.32 -14.02
CA LEU A 31 -19.44 -2.79 -12.76
C LEU A 31 -18.39 -2.96 -11.66
N GLY A 32 -17.18 -3.41 -11.99
CA GLY A 32 -16.06 -3.47 -11.06
C GLY A 32 -15.67 -2.10 -10.53
N GLN A 33 -15.48 -1.12 -11.42
CA GLN A 33 -15.13 0.26 -11.06
C GLN A 33 -16.24 0.93 -10.23
N LEU A 34 -17.50 0.71 -10.60
CA LEU A 34 -18.65 1.26 -9.88
C LEU A 34 -18.79 0.65 -8.47
N ARG A 35 -18.64 -0.67 -8.34
CA ARG A 35 -18.64 -1.34 -7.02
C ARG A 35 -17.55 -0.80 -6.12
N THR A 36 -16.33 -0.66 -6.66
CA THR A 36 -15.23 -0.04 -5.94
C THR A 36 -15.60 1.37 -5.52
N ALA A 37 -16.06 2.25 -6.43
CA ALA A 37 -16.43 3.61 -6.07
C ALA A 37 -17.57 3.69 -5.03
N LEU A 38 -18.57 2.81 -5.10
CA LEU A 38 -19.70 2.76 -4.16
C LEU A 38 -19.29 2.34 -2.74
N VAL A 39 -18.39 1.35 -2.62
CA VAL A 39 -17.84 0.95 -1.32
C VAL A 39 -17.11 2.10 -0.61
N HIS A 40 -16.58 3.07 -1.37
CA HIS A 40 -15.84 4.22 -0.83
C HIS A 40 -16.65 5.53 -0.79
N SER A 41 -17.88 5.55 -1.29
CA SER A 41 -18.72 6.76 -1.34
C SER A 41 -19.92 6.73 -0.40
N VAL A 42 -20.10 5.65 0.35
CA VAL A 42 -20.96 5.65 1.54
C VAL A 42 -20.13 6.27 2.68
N PRO A 43 -20.40 7.50 3.13
CA PRO A 43 -19.90 7.91 4.43
C PRO A 43 -20.62 7.02 5.43
N ASP A 44 -19.87 6.13 6.09
CA ASP A 44 -20.45 5.33 7.15
C ASP A 44 -20.85 6.29 8.27
N ARG A 45 -22.16 6.47 8.45
CA ARG A 45 -22.76 7.20 9.58
C ARG A 45 -22.76 6.36 10.86
N SER A 46 -22.10 5.20 10.83
CA SER A 46 -21.94 4.29 11.95
C SER A 46 -20.45 4.26 12.32
N GLY A 47 -20.10 4.90 13.42
CA GLY A 47 -18.78 4.76 14.00
C GLY A 47 -18.49 3.29 14.34
N SER A 48 -17.22 2.91 14.14
CA SER A 48 -16.54 1.69 14.61
C SER A 48 -16.09 0.71 13.51
N ALA A 49 -14.90 0.95 12.96
CA ALA A 49 -13.76 0.01 13.01
C ALA A 49 -12.54 0.66 12.35
N ALA A 50 -11.51 0.95 13.15
CA ALA A 50 -10.13 1.34 12.80
C ALA A 50 -9.75 1.31 11.29
N GLY A 51 -10.23 2.29 10.54
CA GLY A 51 -9.63 2.77 9.30
C GLY A 51 -8.95 4.08 9.64
N VAL A 52 -7.73 4.29 9.15
CA VAL A 52 -6.96 5.51 9.39
C VAL A 52 -7.71 6.68 8.75
N ASP A 53 -8.37 7.47 9.59
CA ASP A 53 -9.19 8.60 9.18
C ASP A 53 -8.36 9.59 8.34
N GLY A 54 -8.84 9.95 7.14
CA GLY A 54 -8.23 10.97 6.28
C GLY A 54 -7.23 10.51 5.18
N LEU A 55 -6.87 9.24 5.06
CA LEU A 55 -5.97 8.79 3.98
C LEU A 55 -6.69 8.73 2.62
N ARG A 56 -6.13 9.39 1.61
CA ARG A 56 -6.61 9.26 0.22
C ARG A 56 -6.25 7.87 -0.32
N LEU A 57 -7.12 7.28 -1.13
CA LEU A 57 -6.82 6.01 -1.81
C LEU A 57 -5.51 6.13 -2.61
N GLY A 58 -4.60 5.18 -2.43
CA GLY A 58 -3.28 5.20 -3.07
C GLY A 58 -2.24 6.08 -2.38
N ASP A 59 -2.57 6.79 -1.30
CA ASP A 59 -1.61 7.54 -0.49
C ASP A 59 -0.75 6.60 0.37
N LEU A 60 0.25 5.99 -0.27
CA LEU A 60 1.18 5.08 0.38
C LEU A 60 2.11 5.81 1.38
N SER A 61 2.41 7.09 1.15
CA SER A 61 3.22 7.89 2.07
C SER A 61 2.47 8.24 3.35
N GLY A 62 1.21 8.64 3.25
CA GLY A 62 0.34 8.86 4.40
C GLY A 62 0.13 7.58 5.21
N LEU A 63 -0.09 6.45 4.52
CA LEU A 63 -0.15 5.14 5.15
C LEU A 63 1.15 4.80 5.89
N ALA A 64 2.31 4.96 5.26
CA ALA A 64 3.60 4.68 5.89
C ALA A 64 3.82 5.51 7.16
N ASN A 65 3.46 6.79 7.15
CA ASN A 65 3.55 7.67 8.32
C ASN A 65 2.65 7.19 9.47
N THR A 66 1.39 6.86 9.17
CA THR A 66 0.46 6.38 10.18
C THR A 66 0.96 5.09 10.83
N VAL A 67 1.46 4.16 10.00
CA VAL A 67 1.97 2.88 10.51
C VAL A 67 3.24 3.11 11.34
N ALA A 68 4.07 4.10 11.00
CA ALA A 68 5.24 4.45 11.79
C ALA A 68 4.88 4.92 13.20
N ASP A 69 3.84 5.75 13.32
CA ASP A 69 3.34 6.23 14.61
C ASP A 69 2.85 5.07 15.50
N LEU A 70 2.17 4.08 14.90
CA LEU A 70 1.66 2.90 15.61
C LEU A 70 2.76 1.91 16.01
N VAL A 71 3.74 1.71 15.14
CA VAL A 71 4.81 0.71 15.32
C VAL A 71 5.99 1.26 16.15
N GLY A 72 6.09 2.59 16.27
CA GLY A 72 7.18 3.26 16.96
C GLY A 72 8.52 3.13 16.23
N GLY A 73 8.49 2.98 14.90
CA GLY A 73 9.67 2.75 14.08
C GLY A 73 9.48 3.15 12.62
N ALA A 74 10.58 3.13 11.90
CA ALA A 74 10.66 3.49 10.49
C ALA A 74 9.87 2.52 9.61
N ILE A 75 9.00 3.03 8.75
CA ILE A 75 8.25 2.22 7.77
C ILE A 75 8.76 2.42 6.34
N THR A 76 8.93 1.31 5.61
CA THR A 76 8.94 1.26 4.13
C THR A 76 7.80 0.38 3.63
N ILE A 77 7.23 0.77 2.49
CA ILE A 77 6.26 -0.01 1.72
C ILE A 77 6.93 -0.36 0.40
N GLU A 78 7.00 -1.64 0.09
CA GLU A 78 7.79 -2.17 -1.02
C GLU A 78 6.95 -3.06 -1.94
N ASP A 79 7.30 -3.08 -3.22
CA ASP A 79 6.75 -4.03 -4.17
C ASP A 79 7.42 -5.43 -4.02
N PRO A 80 6.91 -6.47 -4.69
CA PRO A 80 7.50 -7.82 -4.59
C PRO A 80 8.92 -7.92 -5.15
N GLN A 81 9.42 -6.91 -5.87
CA GLN A 81 10.79 -6.81 -6.38
C GLN A 81 11.70 -6.03 -5.41
N SER A 82 11.21 -5.70 -4.21
CA SER A 82 11.91 -4.89 -3.20
C SER A 82 12.22 -3.46 -3.65
N ARG A 83 11.39 -2.91 -4.55
CA ARG A 83 11.41 -1.48 -4.86
C ARG A 83 10.58 -0.72 -3.84
N VAL A 84 11.09 0.41 -3.39
CA VAL A 84 10.41 1.26 -2.40
C VAL A 84 9.32 2.06 -3.10
N LEU A 85 8.07 1.81 -2.69
CA LEU A 85 6.91 2.54 -3.17
C LEU A 85 6.62 3.77 -2.31
N ALA A 86 6.84 3.65 -1.00
CA ALA A 86 6.73 4.74 -0.05
C ALA A 86 7.56 4.46 1.20
N TYR A 87 7.82 5.51 1.96
CA TYR A 87 8.48 5.45 3.25
C TYR A 87 7.89 6.51 4.19
N SER A 88 7.94 6.23 5.48
CA SER A 88 7.58 7.18 6.54
C SER A 88 8.58 8.33 6.63
N ARG A 89 8.19 9.45 7.23
CA ARG A 89 9.07 10.60 7.48
C ARG A 89 10.30 10.20 8.30
N MET A 90 11.35 11.01 8.19
CA MET A 90 12.60 10.85 8.93
C MET A 90 12.68 11.98 9.94
N ASP A 91 12.55 11.64 11.22
CA ASP A 91 12.67 12.61 12.32
C ASP A 91 14.08 12.60 12.93
N HIS A 92 14.87 11.57 12.64
CA HIS A 92 16.23 11.36 13.12
C HIS A 92 17.10 10.75 12.01
N GLU A 93 18.41 10.64 12.24
CA GLU A 93 19.33 10.03 11.28
C GLU A 93 18.94 8.57 11.02
N PRO A 94 18.61 8.19 9.77
CA PRO A 94 18.14 6.85 9.47
C PRO A 94 19.24 5.81 9.67
N ASP A 95 18.83 4.59 10.03
CA ASP A 95 19.73 3.45 10.04
C ASP A 95 20.38 3.24 8.65
N PRO A 96 21.61 2.70 8.56
CA PRO A 96 22.34 2.61 7.30
C PRO A 96 21.58 1.90 6.18
N MET A 97 20.80 0.85 6.49
CA MET A 97 20.02 0.14 5.49
C MET A 97 18.86 0.98 4.98
N ARG A 98 18.12 1.66 5.86
CA ARG A 98 17.05 2.59 5.45
C ARG A 98 17.61 3.71 4.56
N ARG A 99 18.77 4.28 4.91
CA ARG A 99 19.42 5.32 4.08
C ARG A 99 19.71 4.81 2.67
N LEU A 100 20.31 3.63 2.54
CA LEU A 100 20.62 3.03 1.25
C LEU A 100 19.35 2.75 0.43
N THR A 101 18.34 2.15 1.06
CA THR A 101 17.08 1.77 0.43
C THR A 101 16.28 2.98 -0.05
N ILE A 102 16.22 4.07 0.73
CA ILE A 102 15.50 5.29 0.34
C ILE A 102 16.22 6.02 -0.79
N LEU A 103 17.55 6.19 -0.69
CA LEU A 103 18.32 6.88 -1.72
C LEU A 103 18.32 6.13 -3.06
N GLY A 104 18.38 4.79 -3.01
CA GLY A 104 18.30 3.94 -4.20
C GLY A 104 16.89 3.74 -4.72
N GLN A 105 15.85 4.09 -3.94
CA GLN A 105 14.45 3.73 -4.18
C GLN A 105 14.22 2.21 -4.34
N GLU A 106 15.16 1.39 -3.90
CA GLU A 106 15.13 -0.06 -3.90
C GLU A 106 16.07 -0.62 -2.84
N VAL A 107 15.74 -1.81 -2.31
CA VAL A 107 16.64 -2.52 -1.41
C VAL A 107 17.91 -2.94 -2.18
N PRO A 108 19.12 -2.70 -1.64
CA PRO A 108 20.35 -3.06 -2.33
C PRO A 108 20.38 -4.53 -2.77
N ARG A 109 20.80 -4.79 -4.01
CA ARG A 109 20.79 -6.15 -4.61
C ARG A 109 21.46 -7.21 -3.74
N TRP A 110 22.60 -6.87 -3.13
CA TRP A 110 23.32 -7.78 -2.25
C TRP A 110 22.48 -8.20 -1.03
N ARG A 111 21.64 -7.30 -0.50
CA ARG A 111 20.76 -7.58 0.64
C ARG A 111 19.58 -8.44 0.21
N VAL A 112 19.02 -8.20 -0.98
CA VAL A 112 17.98 -9.05 -1.57
C VAL A 112 18.48 -10.48 -1.75
N VAL A 113 19.71 -10.67 -2.24
CA VAL A 113 20.33 -12.00 -2.35
C VAL A 113 20.46 -12.67 -0.98
N GLN A 114 21.01 -11.96 0.01
CA GLN A 114 21.16 -12.48 1.37
C GLN A 114 19.82 -12.91 2.00
N LEU A 115 18.77 -12.09 1.87
CA LEU A 115 17.43 -12.39 2.39
C LEU A 115 16.78 -13.58 1.65
N ARG A 116 17.10 -13.77 0.38
CA ARG A 116 16.65 -14.94 -0.37
C ARG A 116 17.36 -16.21 0.10
N GLU A 117 18.68 -16.18 0.24
CA GLU A 117 19.50 -17.32 0.65
C GLU A 117 19.20 -17.78 2.09
N SER A 118 18.88 -16.84 2.98
CA SER A 118 18.45 -17.16 4.35
C SER A 118 17.05 -17.76 4.46
N GLY A 119 16.29 -17.84 3.36
CA GLY A 119 14.89 -18.26 3.36
C GLY A 119 13.91 -17.22 3.89
N PHE A 120 14.37 -16.01 4.24
CA PHE A 120 13.51 -14.95 4.78
C PHE A 120 12.37 -14.59 3.83
N PHE A 121 12.66 -14.39 2.54
CA PHE A 121 11.61 -14.09 1.56
C PHE A 121 10.64 -15.26 1.37
N GLN A 122 11.13 -16.50 1.43
CA GLN A 122 10.24 -17.66 1.39
C GLN A 122 9.29 -17.65 2.59
N ALA A 123 9.77 -17.35 3.79
CA ALA A 123 8.91 -17.21 4.97
C ALA A 123 7.89 -16.07 4.77
N LEU A 124 8.37 -14.86 4.42
CA LEU A 124 7.54 -13.67 4.23
C LEU A 124 6.41 -13.92 3.21
N TRP A 125 6.74 -14.53 2.07
CA TRP A 125 5.79 -14.75 0.99
C TRP A 125 4.89 -15.98 1.17
N ASN A 126 5.07 -16.79 2.20
CA ASN A 126 4.22 -17.96 2.49
C ASN A 126 3.44 -17.87 3.82
N THR A 127 3.51 -16.74 4.52
CA THR A 127 2.74 -16.49 5.74
C THR A 127 1.82 -15.28 5.60
N ASP A 128 0.76 -15.26 6.40
CA ASP A 128 -0.08 -14.07 6.64
C ASP A 128 0.33 -13.33 7.94
N ASP A 129 1.40 -13.80 8.58
CA ASP A 129 1.93 -13.23 9.81
C ASP A 129 3.19 -12.37 9.58
N VAL A 130 3.64 -11.67 10.62
CA VAL A 130 4.85 -10.86 10.65
C VAL A 130 6.07 -11.75 10.78
N VAL A 131 7.03 -11.58 9.88
CA VAL A 131 8.33 -12.23 9.94
C VAL A 131 9.36 -11.28 10.55
N ARG A 132 10.07 -11.76 11.57
CA ARG A 132 11.12 -10.99 12.25
C ARG A 132 12.48 -11.28 11.64
N LEU A 133 13.21 -10.22 11.34
CA LEU A 133 14.63 -10.25 11.03
C LEU A 133 15.36 -9.62 12.23
N PRO A 134 16.06 -10.43 13.05
CA PRO A 134 16.72 -9.92 14.25
C PRO A 134 17.79 -8.88 13.89
N ALA A 135 18.08 -8.00 14.85
CA ALA A 135 19.20 -7.07 14.72
C ALA A 135 20.53 -7.83 14.63
N ASP A 136 21.48 -7.27 13.89
CA ASP A 136 22.87 -7.70 13.86
C ASP A 136 23.81 -6.50 14.09
N GLU A 137 25.12 -6.71 14.06
CA GLU A 137 26.12 -5.65 14.28
C GLU A 137 26.02 -4.48 13.28
N ARG A 138 25.41 -4.71 12.12
CA ARG A 138 25.33 -3.75 11.01
C ARG A 138 23.95 -3.10 10.90
N TYR A 139 22.89 -3.81 11.26
CA TYR A 139 21.52 -3.40 10.97
C TYR A 139 20.58 -3.62 12.16
N ALA A 140 19.72 -2.64 12.38
CA ALA A 140 18.66 -2.72 13.37
C ALA A 140 17.65 -3.84 13.04
N GLU A 141 16.97 -4.31 14.08
CA GLU A 141 15.87 -5.26 13.96
C GLU A 141 14.82 -4.78 12.95
N ARG A 142 14.27 -5.73 12.20
CA ARG A 142 13.19 -5.49 11.25
C ARG A 142 12.04 -6.46 11.43
N LEU A 143 10.84 -5.95 11.22
CA LEU A 143 9.63 -6.74 11.07
C LEU A 143 9.11 -6.53 9.65
N ALA A 144 8.67 -7.60 8.99
CA ALA A 144 8.09 -7.53 7.66
C ALA A 144 6.77 -8.29 7.62
N VAL A 145 5.80 -7.76 6.87
CA VAL A 145 4.53 -8.42 6.62
C VAL A 145 4.17 -8.32 5.15
N ALA A 146 3.71 -9.42 4.56
CA ALA A 146 3.21 -9.42 3.20
C ALA A 146 1.85 -8.74 3.12
N VAL A 147 1.63 -7.96 2.06
CA VAL A 147 0.30 -7.42 1.74
C VAL A 147 -0.29 -8.25 0.61
N ARG A 148 -1.44 -8.88 0.87
CA ARG A 148 -2.08 -9.80 -0.06
C ARG A 148 -3.51 -9.41 -0.38
N HIS A 149 -3.93 -9.73 -1.60
CA HIS A 149 -5.33 -9.75 -1.99
C HIS A 149 -5.68 -11.16 -2.49
N GLY A 150 -6.33 -11.94 -1.62
CA GLY A 150 -6.48 -13.37 -1.84
C GLY A 150 -5.10 -14.05 -1.89
N SER A 151 -4.81 -14.79 -2.96
CA SER A 151 -3.52 -15.46 -3.17
C SER A 151 -2.44 -14.55 -3.78
N GLU A 152 -2.80 -13.35 -4.25
CA GLU A 152 -1.85 -12.44 -4.90
C GLU A 152 -1.08 -11.62 -3.86
N VAL A 153 0.25 -11.67 -3.91
CA VAL A 153 1.13 -10.75 -3.17
C VAL A 153 1.19 -9.41 -3.90
N LEU A 154 0.74 -8.35 -3.25
CA LEU A 154 0.79 -6.99 -3.78
C LEU A 154 2.10 -6.28 -3.43
N GLY A 155 2.74 -6.67 -2.33
CA GLY A 155 3.95 -6.04 -1.81
C GLY A 155 4.19 -6.42 -0.35
N SER A 156 4.96 -5.60 0.36
CA SER A 156 5.26 -5.78 1.78
C SER A 156 5.36 -4.46 2.53
N ILE A 157 5.10 -4.50 3.83
CA ILE A 157 5.38 -3.41 4.76
C ILE A 157 6.51 -3.86 5.67
N TRP A 158 7.52 -3.01 5.82
CA TRP A 158 8.67 -3.24 6.69
C TRP A 158 8.71 -2.18 7.77
N ALA A 159 8.95 -2.62 9.00
CA ALA A 159 9.28 -1.77 10.12
C ALA A 159 10.73 -1.99 10.53
N ALA A 160 11.46 -0.91 10.81
CA ALA A 160 12.79 -0.94 11.39
C ALA A 160 12.83 -0.10 12.66
N ALA A 161 13.54 -0.59 13.69
CA ALA A 161 13.82 0.22 14.87
C ALA A 161 14.60 1.48 14.46
N ASP A 162 14.19 2.65 14.96
CA ASP A 162 14.72 3.97 14.59
C ASP A 162 15.12 4.74 15.85
N GLY A 163 16.32 4.44 16.38
CA GLY A 163 16.85 5.00 17.63
C GLY A 163 16.25 4.42 18.92
N ARG A 164 15.14 3.69 18.84
CA ARG A 164 14.46 3.00 19.95
C ARG A 164 13.92 1.63 19.50
N PRO A 165 13.70 0.68 20.43
CA PRO A 165 13.02 -0.56 20.11
C PRO A 165 11.63 -0.31 19.52
N LEU A 166 11.21 -1.20 18.63
CA LEU A 166 9.84 -1.24 18.13
C LEU A 166 8.86 -1.45 19.29
N ALA A 167 7.65 -0.93 19.15
CA ALA A 167 6.60 -1.12 20.15
C ALA A 167 6.30 -2.61 20.37
N GLU A 168 5.89 -2.99 21.58
CA GLU A 168 5.58 -4.40 21.91
C GLU A 168 4.46 -4.97 21.02
N ASP A 169 3.52 -4.13 20.63
CA ASP A 169 2.38 -4.44 19.76
C ASP A 169 2.67 -4.20 18.26
N ALA A 170 3.92 -3.87 17.88
CA ALA A 170 4.32 -3.59 16.50
C ALA A 170 3.87 -4.69 15.52
N ALA A 171 3.97 -5.96 15.91
CA ALA A 171 3.53 -7.06 15.06
C ALA A 171 1.99 -7.04 14.84
N ALA A 172 1.20 -6.72 15.86
CA ALA A 172 -0.25 -6.59 15.72
C ALA A 172 -0.63 -5.37 14.88
N ALA A 173 0.07 -4.25 15.05
CA ALA A 173 -0.08 -3.05 14.23
C ALA A 173 0.23 -3.35 12.75
N LEU A 174 1.33 -4.06 12.46
CA LEU A 174 1.70 -4.45 11.09
C LEU A 174 0.67 -5.37 10.43
N ARG A 175 0.11 -6.35 11.15
CA ARG A 175 -0.99 -7.19 10.61
C ARG A 175 -2.20 -6.35 10.20
N THR A 176 -2.54 -5.36 11.02
CA THR A 176 -3.66 -4.44 10.74
C THR A 176 -3.33 -3.53 9.55
N ALA A 177 -2.12 -2.99 9.52
CA ALA A 177 -1.61 -2.20 8.42
C ALA A 177 -1.60 -2.98 7.09
N ALA A 178 -1.23 -4.26 7.11
CA ALA A 178 -1.21 -5.09 5.91
C ALA A 178 -2.60 -5.21 5.27
N ARG A 179 -3.65 -5.41 6.08
CA ARG A 179 -5.05 -5.42 5.60
C ARG A 179 -5.48 -4.05 5.07
N ALA A 180 -5.13 -2.98 5.79
CA ALA A 180 -5.44 -1.61 5.37
C ALA A 180 -4.71 -1.20 4.08
N ALA A 181 -3.52 -1.74 3.81
CA ALA A 181 -2.68 -1.39 2.66
C ALA A 181 -3.19 -1.95 1.33
N VAL A 182 -4.01 -3.01 1.35
CA VAL A 182 -4.51 -3.69 0.14
C VAL A 182 -5.11 -2.71 -0.88
N PRO A 183 -6.13 -1.89 -0.55
CA PRO A 183 -6.71 -0.96 -1.52
C PRO A 183 -5.69 0.06 -2.07
N HIS A 184 -4.74 0.52 -1.25
CA HIS A 184 -3.72 1.49 -1.68
C HIS A 184 -2.73 0.86 -2.67
N LEU A 185 -2.26 -0.36 -2.42
CA LEU A 185 -1.35 -1.07 -3.32
C LEU A 185 -2.04 -1.55 -4.60
N SER A 186 -3.30 -1.99 -4.52
CA SER A 186 -4.09 -2.32 -5.71
C SER A 186 -4.28 -1.10 -6.62
N HIS A 187 -4.56 0.06 -6.03
CA HIS A 187 -4.61 1.34 -6.76
C HIS A 187 -3.25 1.69 -7.37
N HIS A 188 -2.17 1.61 -6.60
CA HIS A 188 -0.82 1.92 -7.09
C HIS A 188 -0.42 1.06 -8.30
N ARG A 189 -0.73 -0.25 -8.30
CA ARG A 189 -0.41 -1.15 -9.43
C ARG A 189 -1.26 -0.93 -10.68
N THR A 190 -2.50 -0.47 -10.53
CA THR A 190 -3.37 -0.19 -11.68
C THR A 190 -2.98 1.13 -12.36
N TRP A 191 -2.70 2.16 -11.58
CA TRP A 191 -2.37 3.49 -12.11
C TRP A 191 -0.87 3.69 -12.40
N GLY A 192 0.03 3.00 -11.70
CA GLY A 192 1.47 3.02 -11.98
C GLY A 192 1.82 2.39 -13.33
N ARG A 193 1.08 1.36 -13.77
CA ARG A 193 1.22 0.76 -15.11
C ARG A 193 0.71 1.69 -16.22
N ALA A 194 -0.37 2.43 -15.98
CA ALA A 194 -0.89 3.40 -16.94
C ALA A 194 0.06 4.59 -17.17
N ALA A 195 0.76 5.06 -16.12
CA ALA A 195 1.77 6.12 -16.25
C ALA A 195 3.10 5.66 -16.89
N ALA A 196 3.39 4.35 -16.88
CA ALA A 196 4.51 3.79 -17.64
C ALA A 196 4.18 3.71 -19.14
N TRP A 197 2.97 3.25 -19.50
CA TRP A 197 2.52 3.18 -20.90
C TRP A 197 2.38 4.56 -21.58
N ALA A 198 2.10 5.62 -20.82
CA ALA A 198 2.04 6.99 -21.35
C ALA A 198 3.42 7.63 -21.60
N ARG A 199 4.53 6.98 -21.17
CA ARG A 199 5.90 7.46 -21.40
C ARG A 199 6.61 6.71 -22.53
N GLU A 200 5.99 5.65 -23.06
CA GLU A 200 6.55 4.77 -24.11
C GLU A 200 5.79 4.85 -25.44
N GLY A 201 4.80 5.76 -25.56
CA GLY A 201 4.05 6.03 -26.80
C GLY A 201 3.99 7.52 -27.10
#